data_AF-A0A7J9F084-F1
#
_entry.id   AF-A0A7J9F084-F1
#
_cell.length_a   1.000
_cell.length_b   1.000
_cell.length_c   1.000
_cell.angle_alpha   90.00
_cell.angle_beta   90.00
_cell.angle_gamma   90.00
#
_symmetry.space_group_name_H-M   'P 1'
#
loop_
_entity.id
_entity.type
_entity.pdbx_description
1 polymer ?
#
loop_
_entity_poly.entity_id
_entity_poly.type
_entity_poly.pdbx_seq_one_letter_code
_entity_poly.pdbx_strand_id
1 'polypeptide(L)'
;VTKFKCGGVCLGIGLQHTLGDGTSAIHFINSWADTVRGVSPAIAPFIDRTLLRARPSTVSTFKLTVDQLNALKAKAAANNSGTKYSSYNILAAHIWRCVSKAMALSDDQPTKMYFPVDARSKLNPPLPPGYFGNVIFIHALVTQAGDLNTESFLDTIKRIHEGLKKINDEYLRSALDYIETVSDLSTLVRGPHTFRCPNLAVNTWLWLPIYEADFGWGRPIHTGPADVSHEGKVLILPTPINDGSLLVATRLGISHMSCFEKLLYEF
;
A
#
# COMPACT_ATOMS: atom_id res chain seq x y z
N VAL A 1 -26.89 -5.35 33.32
CA VAL A 1 -26.97 -5.59 34.78
C VAL A 1 -28.38 -6.02 35.12
N THR A 2 -28.53 -7.15 35.82
CA THR A 2 -29.83 -7.67 36.25
C THR A 2 -29.88 -7.70 37.77
N LYS A 3 -30.95 -7.16 38.37
CA LYS A 3 -31.16 -7.15 39.82
C LYS A 3 -32.24 -8.17 40.19
N PHE A 4 -32.01 -8.94 41.26
CA PHE A 4 -32.97 -9.94 41.76
C PHE A 4 -33.79 -9.39 42.93
N LYS A 5 -34.96 -10.00 43.17
CA LYS A 5 -35.89 -9.57 44.24
C LYS A 5 -35.27 -9.61 45.64
N CYS A 6 -34.29 -10.47 45.88
CA CYS A 6 -33.58 -10.59 47.16
C CYS A 6 -32.43 -9.58 47.34
N GLY A 7 -32.21 -8.66 46.41
CA GLY A 7 -31.11 -7.69 46.44
C GLY A 7 -29.81 -8.16 45.78
N GLY A 8 -29.73 -9.43 45.34
CA GLY A 8 -28.61 -9.91 44.53
C GLY A 8 -28.51 -9.21 43.17
N VAL A 9 -27.31 -9.20 42.58
CA VAL A 9 -27.03 -8.57 41.27
C VAL A 9 -26.24 -9.53 40.39
N CYS A 10 -26.59 -9.60 39.11
CA CYS A 10 -25.83 -10.28 38.06
C CYS A 10 -25.33 -9.27 37.03
N LEU A 11 -24.05 -9.37 36.69
CA LEU A 11 -23.42 -8.62 35.61
C LEU A 11 -23.04 -9.58 34.48
N GLY A 12 -23.73 -9.47 33.34
CA GLY A 12 -23.36 -10.14 32.10
C GLY A 12 -22.51 -9.22 31.23
N ILE A 13 -21.44 -9.77 30.64
CA ILE A 13 -20.52 -9.04 29.75
C ILE A 13 -20.44 -9.77 28.42
N GLY A 14 -20.59 -9.02 27.32
CA GLY A 14 -20.29 -9.48 25.97
C GLY A 14 -19.16 -8.63 25.39
N LEU A 15 -18.14 -9.27 24.83
CA LEU A 15 -16.98 -8.59 24.25
C LEU A 15 -16.69 -9.15 22.86
N GLN A 16 -16.37 -8.26 21.91
CA GLN A 16 -15.86 -8.67 20.61
C GLN A 16 -14.39 -9.08 20.73
N HIS A 17 -14.09 -10.37 20.55
CA HIS A 17 -12.77 -10.95 20.84
C HIS A 17 -11.63 -10.42 19.93
N THR A 18 -11.96 -9.77 18.81
CA THR A 18 -10.96 -9.07 17.98
C THR A 18 -10.42 -7.79 18.63
N LEU A 19 -11.11 -7.26 19.65
CA LEU A 19 -10.71 -6.06 20.40
C LEU A 19 -9.80 -6.39 21.59
N GLY A 20 -9.97 -7.54 22.23
CA GLY A 20 -9.20 -7.90 23.41
C GLY A 20 -9.46 -9.33 23.84
N ASP A 21 -8.49 -9.89 24.54
CA ASP A 21 -8.58 -11.19 25.18
C ASP A 21 -9.27 -11.08 26.56
N GLY A 22 -9.39 -12.22 27.26
CA GLY A 22 -9.96 -12.27 28.60
C GLY A 22 -9.22 -11.37 29.60
N THR A 23 -7.89 -11.30 29.54
CA THR A 23 -7.09 -10.44 30.42
C THR A 23 -7.44 -8.96 30.22
N SER A 24 -7.52 -8.51 28.96
CA SER A 24 -7.94 -7.15 28.61
C SER A 24 -9.38 -6.86 29.06
N ALA A 25 -10.27 -7.84 28.93
CA ALA A 25 -11.67 -7.75 29.36
C ALA A 25 -11.79 -7.56 30.88
N ILE A 26 -11.07 -8.37 31.66
CA ILE A 26 -11.08 -8.28 33.12
C ILE A 26 -10.41 -6.98 33.59
N HIS A 27 -9.33 -6.54 32.94
CA HIS A 27 -8.71 -5.26 33.23
C HIS A 27 -9.70 -4.10 33.04
N PHE A 28 -10.49 -4.13 31.95
CA PHE A 28 -11.55 -3.16 31.71
C PHE A 28 -12.65 -3.21 32.79
N ILE A 29 -13.14 -4.40 33.15
CA ILE A 29 -14.19 -4.55 34.18
C ILE A 29 -13.71 -4.02 35.53
N ASN A 30 -12.47 -4.32 35.93
CA ASN A 30 -11.89 -3.82 37.17
C ASN A 30 -11.69 -2.30 37.13
N SER A 31 -11.16 -1.76 36.03
CA SER A 31 -11.00 -0.30 35.84
C SER A 31 -12.35 0.43 35.90
N TRP A 32 -13.40 -0.17 35.33
CA TRP A 32 -14.77 0.35 35.40
C TRP A 32 -15.28 0.36 36.85
N ALA A 33 -15.08 -0.72 37.60
CA ALA A 33 -15.46 -0.80 39.01
C ALA A 33 -14.71 0.22 39.89
N ASP A 34 -13.42 0.44 39.64
CA ASP A 34 -12.62 1.48 40.31
C ASP A 34 -13.18 2.87 40.02
N THR A 35 -13.45 3.16 38.74
CA THR A 35 -14.01 4.46 38.32
C THR A 35 -15.35 4.73 39.00
N VAL A 36 -16.23 3.73 39.09
CA VAL A 36 -17.53 3.86 39.78
C VAL A 36 -17.37 4.09 41.29
N ARG A 37 -16.27 3.61 41.90
CA ARG A 37 -15.93 3.88 43.31
C ARG A 37 -15.19 5.21 43.52
N GLY A 38 -14.96 5.99 42.47
CA GLY A 38 -14.19 7.23 42.54
C GLY A 38 -12.67 7.01 42.67
N VAL A 39 -12.19 5.82 42.30
CA VAL A 39 -10.77 5.47 42.28
C VAL A 39 -10.28 5.51 40.82
N SER A 40 -9.19 6.22 40.56
CA SER A 40 -8.54 6.19 39.25
C SER A 40 -7.90 4.82 39.01
N PRO A 41 -8.06 4.20 37.82
CA PRO A 41 -7.39 2.95 37.50
C PRO A 41 -5.87 3.06 37.68
N ALA A 42 -5.27 2.09 38.38
CA ALA A 42 -3.84 2.13 38.71
C ALA A 42 -2.93 1.96 37.48
N ILE A 43 -3.41 1.24 36.45
CA ILE A 43 -2.66 0.96 35.23
C ILE A 43 -3.45 1.51 34.04
N ALA A 44 -2.83 2.42 33.29
CA ALA A 44 -3.41 2.92 32.06
C ALA A 44 -3.39 1.82 30.97
N PRO A 45 -4.45 1.66 30.18
CA PRO A 45 -4.44 0.70 29.09
C PRO A 45 -3.41 1.11 28.02
N PHE A 46 -2.56 0.18 27.62
CA PHE A 46 -1.63 0.36 26.53
C PHE A 46 -2.25 -0.12 25.21
N ILE A 47 -2.48 0.80 24.27
CA ILE A 47 -3.22 0.53 23.03
C ILE A 47 -2.29 0.61 21.82
N ASP A 48 -1.23 -0.19 21.83
CA ASP A 48 -0.38 -0.39 20.66
C ASP A 48 -0.20 -1.89 20.39
N ARG A 49 -1.03 -2.41 19.48
CA ARG A 49 -0.97 -3.81 19.04
C ARG A 49 0.20 -4.08 18.08
N THR A 50 0.99 -3.07 17.71
CA THR A 50 2.12 -3.28 16.81
C THR A 50 3.25 -4.11 17.44
N LEU A 51 3.29 -4.21 18.77
CA LEU A 51 4.22 -5.08 19.51
C LEU A 51 4.10 -6.57 19.13
N LEU A 52 2.93 -7.00 18.67
CA LEU A 52 2.69 -8.39 18.24
C LEU A 52 2.82 -8.57 16.72
N ARG A 53 3.38 -7.59 15.99
CA ARG A 53 3.65 -7.76 14.55
C ARG A 53 4.70 -8.85 14.37
N ALA A 54 4.32 -9.89 13.64
CA ALA A 54 5.16 -11.08 13.38
C ALA A 54 6.56 -10.77 12.80
N ARG A 55 6.76 -9.60 12.19
CA ARG A 55 8.07 -9.11 11.72
C ARG A 55 8.16 -7.60 11.89
N PRO A 56 9.26 -7.07 12.44
CA PRO A 56 9.43 -5.64 12.57
C PRO A 56 9.65 -5.01 11.18
N SER A 57 8.84 -3.99 10.89
CA SER A 57 8.88 -3.21 9.65
C SER A 57 8.84 -1.74 9.99
N THR A 58 9.49 -0.91 9.18
CA THR A 58 9.49 0.55 9.36
C THR A 58 8.87 1.25 8.16
N VAL A 59 8.36 2.46 8.37
CA VAL A 59 7.86 3.34 7.31
C VAL A 59 8.90 4.43 7.08
N SER A 60 9.21 4.68 5.82
CA SER A 60 10.09 5.77 5.41
C SER A 60 9.55 6.45 4.17
N THR A 61 9.81 7.76 4.08
CA THR A 61 9.42 8.60 2.94
C THR A 61 10.66 9.22 2.34
N PHE A 62 10.84 9.01 1.04
CA PHE A 62 12.01 9.46 0.29
C PHE A 62 11.59 10.53 -0.71
N LYS A 63 12.35 11.62 -0.83
CA LYS A 63 12.11 12.66 -1.83
C LYS A 63 12.99 12.42 -3.05
N LEU A 64 12.37 12.24 -4.21
CA LEU A 64 13.06 12.20 -5.50
C LEU A 64 12.96 13.57 -6.16
N THR A 65 14.11 14.21 -6.36
CA THR A 65 14.17 15.53 -7.03
C THR A 65 13.88 15.41 -8.52
N VAL A 66 13.56 16.53 -9.17
CA VAL A 66 13.35 16.57 -10.61
C VAL A 66 14.60 16.09 -11.38
N ASP A 67 15.80 16.42 -10.91
CA ASP A 67 17.06 16.01 -11.52
C ASP A 67 17.27 14.49 -11.42
N GLN A 68 16.96 13.90 -10.26
CA GLN A 68 17.03 12.45 -10.06
C GLN A 68 16.01 11.71 -10.95
N LEU A 69 14.80 12.23 -11.07
CA LEU A 69 13.77 11.68 -11.97
C LEU A 69 14.20 11.82 -13.44
N ASN A 70 14.86 12.91 -13.81
CA ASN A 70 15.40 13.11 -15.16
C ASN A 70 16.59 12.19 -15.44
N ALA A 71 17.46 11.93 -14.46
CA ALA A 71 18.53 10.95 -14.57
C ALA A 71 17.97 9.54 -14.83
N LEU A 72 16.92 9.13 -14.11
CA LEU A 72 16.22 7.86 -14.37
C LEU A 72 15.63 7.80 -15.79
N LYS A 73 15.02 8.90 -16.27
CA LYS A 73 14.49 8.97 -17.64
C LYS A 73 15.59 8.88 -18.69
N ALA A 74 16.73 9.53 -18.46
CA ALA A 74 17.89 9.46 -19.35
C ALA A 74 18.46 8.04 -19.41
N LYS A 75 18.59 7.37 -18.27
CA LYS A 75 18.99 5.96 -18.17
C LYS A 75 18.04 5.03 -18.94
N ALA A 76 16.74 5.27 -18.85
CA ALA A 76 15.74 4.53 -19.61
C ALA A 76 15.81 4.79 -21.13
N ALA A 77 16.21 6.01 -21.54
CA ALA A 77 16.29 6.41 -22.94
C ALA A 77 17.52 5.86 -23.67
N ALA A 78 18.63 5.61 -22.97
CA ALA A 78 19.93 5.25 -23.57
C ALA A 78 19.88 4.03 -24.52
N ASN A 79 18.99 3.07 -24.29
CA ASN A 79 18.83 1.84 -25.08
C ASN A 79 17.43 1.71 -25.73
N ASN A 80 16.66 2.80 -25.78
CA ASN A 80 15.26 2.75 -26.18
C ASN A 80 15.09 2.92 -27.70
N SER A 81 14.34 2.00 -28.33
CA SER A 81 14.02 1.99 -29.76
C SER A 81 12.90 2.97 -30.16
N GLY A 82 12.74 4.09 -29.46
CA GLY A 82 11.75 5.13 -29.74
C GLY A 82 10.38 4.99 -29.06
N THR A 83 10.17 3.97 -28.22
CA THR A 83 8.89 3.81 -27.48
C THR A 83 8.80 4.81 -26.32
N LYS A 84 7.71 5.57 -26.21
CA LYS A 84 7.52 6.48 -25.06
C LYS A 84 7.02 5.72 -23.83
N TYR A 85 7.80 5.72 -22.76
CA TYR A 85 7.41 5.19 -21.46
C TYR A 85 6.97 6.32 -20.52
N SER A 86 5.97 6.07 -19.69
CA SER A 86 5.52 7.05 -18.69
C SER A 86 6.53 7.17 -17.54
N SER A 87 6.51 8.30 -16.82
CA SER A 87 7.30 8.46 -15.59
C SER A 87 6.97 7.36 -14.57
N TYR A 88 5.71 6.92 -14.51
CA TYR A 88 5.29 5.81 -13.67
C TYR A 88 6.01 4.50 -14.06
N ASN A 89 6.05 4.13 -15.33
CA ASN A 89 6.70 2.89 -15.77
C ASN A 89 8.18 2.85 -15.36
N ILE A 90 8.87 3.98 -15.52
CA ILE A 90 10.30 4.11 -15.21
C ILE A 90 10.52 4.04 -13.69
N LEU A 91 9.76 4.81 -12.92
CA LEU A 91 9.91 4.84 -11.46
C LEU A 91 9.47 3.52 -10.80
N ALA A 92 8.37 2.92 -11.26
CA ALA A 92 7.92 1.62 -10.77
C ALA A 92 8.93 0.51 -11.08
N ALA A 93 9.56 0.53 -12.27
CA ALA A 93 10.64 -0.40 -12.60
C ALA A 93 11.83 -0.23 -11.65
N HIS A 94 12.24 1.01 -11.39
CA HIS A 94 13.35 1.30 -10.48
C HIS A 94 13.03 0.78 -9.07
N ILE A 95 11.86 1.13 -8.53
CA ILE A 95 11.38 0.67 -7.22
C ILE A 95 11.35 -0.86 -7.14
N TRP A 96 10.79 -1.55 -8.15
CA TRP A 96 10.70 -3.02 -8.11
C TRP A 96 12.08 -3.67 -8.06
N ARG A 97 13.04 -3.19 -8.86
CA ARG A 97 14.42 -3.66 -8.82
C ARG A 97 15.09 -3.37 -7.47
N CYS A 98 14.94 -2.16 -6.93
CA CYS A 98 15.51 -1.78 -5.64
C CYS A 98 14.95 -2.64 -4.49
N VAL A 99 13.62 -2.85 -4.45
CA VAL A 99 12.99 -3.68 -3.43
C VAL A 99 13.40 -5.15 -3.57
N SER A 100 13.44 -5.70 -4.79
CA SER A 100 13.89 -7.08 -5.05
C SER A 100 15.32 -7.31 -4.55
N LYS A 101 16.24 -6.38 -4.87
CA LYS A 101 17.63 -6.41 -4.39
C LYS A 101 17.74 -6.26 -2.88
N ALA A 102 16.99 -5.32 -2.28
CA ALA A 102 17.00 -5.09 -0.84
C ALA A 102 16.50 -6.29 -0.01
N MET A 103 15.63 -7.12 -0.60
CA MET A 103 15.14 -8.36 0.01
C MET A 103 16.12 -9.54 -0.13
N ALA A 104 17.22 -9.39 -0.89
CA ALA A 104 18.21 -10.44 -1.13
C ALA A 104 17.58 -11.79 -1.55
N LEU A 105 16.60 -11.73 -2.46
CA LEU A 105 15.92 -12.92 -2.96
C LEU A 105 16.89 -13.81 -3.75
N SER A 106 16.68 -15.13 -3.71
CA SER A 106 17.38 -16.05 -4.60
C SER A 106 16.96 -15.80 -6.05
N ASP A 107 17.86 -16.03 -7.00
CA ASP A 107 17.61 -15.71 -8.41
C ASP A 107 16.39 -16.45 -8.99
N ASP A 108 16.10 -17.66 -8.48
CA ASP A 108 14.98 -18.50 -8.87
C ASP A 108 13.66 -18.16 -8.17
N GLN A 109 13.64 -17.21 -7.22
CA GLN A 109 12.45 -16.81 -6.49
C GLN A 109 11.51 -15.96 -7.36
N PRO A 110 10.26 -16.40 -7.63
CA PRO A 110 9.28 -15.55 -8.29
C PRO A 110 8.90 -14.37 -7.39
N THR A 111 8.86 -13.17 -7.97
CA THR A 111 8.39 -11.94 -7.32
C THR A 111 7.22 -11.35 -8.10
N LYS A 112 6.21 -10.86 -7.38
CA LYS A 112 5.04 -10.19 -7.97
C LYS A 112 5.00 -8.71 -7.62
N MET A 113 4.89 -7.86 -8.64
CA MET A 113 4.56 -6.44 -8.47
C MET A 113 3.08 -6.21 -8.78
N TYR A 114 2.33 -5.80 -7.76
CA TYR A 114 0.93 -5.39 -7.88
C TYR A 114 0.83 -3.89 -8.14
N PHE A 115 -0.14 -3.47 -8.95
CA PHE A 115 -0.46 -2.06 -9.12
C PHE A 115 -1.95 -1.85 -9.40
N PRO A 116 -2.55 -0.80 -8.80
CA PRO A 116 -3.92 -0.43 -9.09
C PRO A 116 -4.00 0.31 -10.43
N VAL A 117 -5.06 0.05 -11.17
CA VAL A 117 -5.37 0.71 -12.45
C VAL A 117 -6.78 1.28 -12.38
N ASP A 118 -6.90 2.58 -12.65
CA ASP A 118 -8.20 3.21 -12.88
C ASP A 118 -8.75 2.79 -14.23
N ALA A 119 -9.86 2.05 -14.21
CA ALA A 119 -10.49 1.50 -15.40
C ALA A 119 -11.55 2.42 -16.03
N ARG A 120 -11.85 3.58 -15.43
CA ARG A 120 -12.91 4.50 -15.90
C ARG A 120 -12.81 4.84 -17.39
N SER A 121 -11.62 5.18 -17.87
CA SER A 121 -11.37 5.54 -19.28
C SER A 121 -11.00 4.34 -20.16
N LYS A 122 -10.81 3.16 -19.58
CA LYS A 122 -10.40 1.93 -20.28
C LYS A 122 -11.58 1.05 -20.68
N LEU A 123 -12.72 1.20 -20.01
CA LEU A 123 -13.98 0.56 -20.39
C LEU A 123 -14.54 1.20 -21.67
N ASN A 124 -15.31 0.43 -22.43
CA ASN A 124 -15.98 0.86 -23.65
C ASN A 124 -17.48 0.51 -23.59
N PRO A 125 -18.38 1.51 -23.51
CA PRO A 125 -18.08 2.94 -23.42
C PRO A 125 -17.37 3.32 -22.11
N PRO A 126 -16.60 4.43 -22.09
CA PRO A 126 -15.97 4.91 -20.86
C PRO A 126 -17.04 5.28 -19.84
N LEU A 127 -16.70 5.15 -18.55
CA LEU A 127 -17.61 5.54 -17.48
C LEU A 127 -17.86 7.05 -17.49
N PRO A 128 -19.08 7.49 -17.12
CA PRO A 128 -19.43 8.90 -17.14
C PRO A 128 -18.57 9.71 -16.16
N PRO A 129 -18.23 10.97 -16.49
CA PRO A 129 -17.63 11.89 -15.54
C PRO A 129 -18.46 11.95 -14.26
N GLY A 130 -17.80 11.86 -13.10
CA GLY A 130 -18.48 11.86 -11.80
C GLY A 130 -19.01 10.49 -11.33
N TYR A 131 -18.71 9.38 -12.04
CA TYR A 131 -19.05 8.04 -11.54
C TYR A 131 -18.57 7.82 -10.10
N PHE A 132 -19.52 7.58 -9.19
CA PHE A 132 -19.30 7.42 -7.77
C PHE A 132 -19.31 5.93 -7.39
N GLY A 133 -18.12 5.33 -7.33
CA GLY A 133 -17.92 3.93 -6.98
C GLY A 133 -16.47 3.48 -7.20
N ASN A 134 -16.17 2.23 -6.83
CA ASN A 134 -14.86 1.63 -7.05
C ASN A 134 -14.72 1.15 -8.51
N VAL A 135 -13.67 1.61 -9.19
CA VAL A 135 -13.32 1.21 -10.57
C VAL A 135 -11.82 0.91 -10.66
N ILE A 136 -11.24 0.49 -9.54
CA ILE A 136 -9.83 0.15 -9.44
C ILE A 136 -9.67 -1.35 -9.62
N PHE A 137 -8.93 -1.74 -10.65
CA PHE A 137 -8.54 -3.12 -10.86
C PHE A 137 -7.08 -3.29 -10.42
N ILE A 138 -6.79 -4.36 -9.69
CA ILE A 138 -5.42 -4.67 -9.28
C ILE A 138 -4.86 -5.69 -10.28
N HIS A 139 -3.82 -5.28 -11.01
CA HIS A 139 -3.05 -6.17 -11.86
C HIS A 139 -1.74 -6.55 -11.17
N ALA A 140 -1.19 -7.71 -11.55
CA ALA A 140 0.06 -8.21 -11.01
C ALA A 140 0.97 -8.66 -12.15
N LEU A 141 2.23 -8.23 -12.12
CA LEU A 141 3.28 -8.74 -12.98
C LEU A 141 4.15 -9.69 -12.19
N VAL A 142 4.61 -10.76 -12.84
CA VAL A 142 5.43 -11.81 -12.24
C VAL A 142 6.70 -11.96 -13.05
N THR A 143 7.84 -12.10 -12.38
CA THR A 143 9.13 -12.44 -12.99
C THR A 143 10.03 -13.07 -11.92
N GLN A 144 11.17 -13.64 -12.30
CA GLN A 144 12.14 -14.15 -11.34
C GLN A 144 12.96 -12.98 -10.78
N ALA A 145 13.34 -13.05 -9.50
CA ALA A 145 14.18 -12.03 -8.88
C ALA A 145 15.54 -11.89 -9.59
N GLY A 146 16.09 -13.00 -10.10
CA GLY A 146 17.32 -13.02 -10.90
C GLY A 146 17.19 -12.26 -12.22
N ASP A 147 16.02 -12.29 -12.87
CA ASP A 147 15.77 -11.50 -14.09
C ASP A 147 15.86 -10.01 -13.79
N LEU A 148 15.26 -9.55 -12.69
CA LEU A 148 15.36 -8.14 -12.27
C LEU A 148 16.79 -7.70 -11.95
N ASN A 149 17.67 -8.64 -11.59
CA ASN A 149 19.07 -8.37 -11.32
C ASN A 149 19.91 -8.33 -12.60
N THR A 150 19.68 -9.26 -13.52
CA THR A 150 20.52 -9.51 -14.69
C THR A 150 20.06 -8.79 -15.96
N GLU A 151 18.76 -8.56 -16.13
CA GLU A 151 18.21 -7.87 -17.28
C GLU A 151 18.54 -6.38 -17.29
N SER A 152 18.41 -5.78 -18.48
CA SER A 152 18.54 -4.33 -18.62
C SER A 152 17.40 -3.62 -17.88
N PHE A 153 17.65 -2.37 -17.46
CA PHE A 153 16.60 -1.55 -16.86
C PHE A 153 15.40 -1.35 -17.79
N LEU A 154 15.68 -1.27 -19.09
CA LEU A 154 14.68 -1.13 -20.12
C LEU A 154 13.74 -2.35 -20.19
N ASP A 155 14.22 -3.56 -19.95
CA ASP A 155 13.39 -4.77 -20.01
C ASP A 155 12.37 -4.80 -18.87
N THR A 156 12.77 -4.35 -17.68
CA THR A 156 11.81 -4.16 -16.57
C THR A 156 10.76 -3.09 -16.91
N ILE A 157 11.17 -1.99 -17.55
CA ILE A 157 10.23 -0.93 -17.98
C ILE A 157 9.25 -1.45 -19.03
N LYS A 158 9.74 -2.21 -20.03
CA LYS A 158 8.93 -2.84 -21.07
C LYS A 158 7.90 -3.78 -20.46
N ARG A 159 8.32 -4.66 -19.55
CA ARG A 159 7.43 -5.57 -18.81
C ARG A 159 6.26 -4.84 -18.16
N ILE A 160 6.53 -3.72 -17.49
CA ILE A 160 5.49 -2.89 -16.86
C ILE A 160 4.59 -2.22 -17.90
N HIS A 161 5.19 -1.64 -18.94
CA HIS A 161 4.48 -0.95 -20.01
C HIS A 161 3.51 -1.88 -20.76
N GLU A 162 3.96 -3.07 -21.14
CA GLU A 162 3.16 -4.08 -21.82
C GLU A 162 2.09 -4.65 -20.91
N GLY A 163 2.42 -4.88 -19.63
CA GLY A 163 1.45 -5.26 -18.60
C GLY A 163 0.27 -4.29 -18.50
N LEU A 164 0.56 -2.98 -18.44
CA LEU A 164 -0.46 -1.95 -18.40
C LEU A 164 -1.30 -1.85 -19.69
N LYS A 165 -0.71 -2.14 -20.84
CA LYS A 165 -1.40 -2.16 -22.14
C LYS A 165 -2.40 -3.30 -22.27
N LYS A 166 -2.13 -4.46 -21.65
CA LYS A 166 -3.03 -5.63 -21.64
C LYS A 166 -4.36 -5.36 -20.92
N ILE A 167 -4.41 -4.36 -20.05
CA ILE A 167 -5.60 -4.00 -19.28
C ILE A 167 -6.49 -3.09 -20.14
N ASN A 168 -7.20 -3.70 -21.08
CA ASN A 168 -8.17 -3.07 -21.98
C ASN A 168 -9.62 -3.42 -21.57
N ASP A 169 -10.63 -2.92 -22.29
CA ASP A 169 -12.05 -3.17 -22.00
C ASP A 169 -12.38 -4.68 -21.88
N GLU A 170 -11.91 -5.48 -22.84
CA GLU A 170 -12.13 -6.93 -22.86
C GLU A 170 -11.57 -7.61 -21.60
N TYR A 171 -10.33 -7.31 -21.22
CA TYR A 171 -9.70 -7.84 -20.01
C TYR A 171 -10.49 -7.43 -18.75
N LEU A 172 -10.93 -6.17 -18.69
CA LEU A 172 -11.68 -5.64 -17.55
C LEU A 172 -13.05 -6.30 -17.41
N ARG A 173 -13.76 -6.53 -18.53
CA ARG A 173 -15.05 -7.23 -18.54
C ARG A 173 -14.88 -8.70 -18.16
N SER A 174 -13.86 -9.38 -18.70
CA SER A 174 -13.54 -10.75 -18.30
C SER A 174 -13.21 -10.87 -16.81
N ALA A 175 -12.52 -9.87 -16.24
CA ALA A 175 -12.25 -9.84 -14.81
C ALA A 175 -13.54 -9.67 -13.96
N LEU A 176 -14.52 -8.91 -14.45
CA LEU A 176 -15.84 -8.80 -13.80
C LEU A 176 -16.57 -10.14 -13.86
N ASP A 177 -16.63 -10.78 -15.03
CA ASP A 177 -17.24 -12.10 -15.20
C ASP A 177 -16.62 -13.12 -14.24
N TYR A 178 -15.28 -13.13 -14.13
CA TYR A 178 -14.57 -13.97 -13.18
C TYR A 178 -15.00 -13.70 -11.73
N ILE A 179 -15.08 -12.44 -11.32
CA ILE A 179 -15.48 -12.06 -9.95
C ILE A 179 -16.89 -12.58 -9.65
N GLU A 180 -17.82 -12.55 -10.61
CA GLU A 180 -19.18 -13.07 -10.44
C GLU A 180 -19.22 -14.60 -10.23
N THR A 181 -18.22 -15.33 -10.72
CA THR A 181 -18.11 -16.79 -10.50
C THR A 181 -17.53 -17.17 -9.13
N VAL A 182 -16.92 -16.23 -8.41
CA VAL A 182 -16.25 -16.51 -7.12
C VAL A 182 -17.26 -16.51 -5.98
N SER A 183 -17.43 -17.66 -5.32
CA SER A 183 -18.41 -17.84 -4.24
C SER A 183 -18.07 -17.07 -2.96
N ASP A 184 -16.79 -16.90 -2.64
CA ASP A 184 -16.32 -16.14 -1.49
C ASP A 184 -15.40 -15.00 -1.93
N LEU A 185 -15.97 -13.80 -2.04
CA LEU A 185 -15.27 -12.59 -2.44
C LEU A 185 -14.12 -12.21 -1.49
N SER A 186 -14.13 -12.68 -0.24
CA SER A 186 -13.06 -12.41 0.72
C SER A 186 -11.72 -12.99 0.26
N THR A 187 -11.74 -14.06 -0.55
CA THR A 187 -10.54 -14.68 -1.14
C THR A 187 -9.84 -13.78 -2.17
N LEU A 188 -10.55 -12.83 -2.74
CA LEU A 188 -10.01 -11.85 -3.69
C LEU A 188 -9.38 -10.65 -2.98
N VAL A 189 -9.75 -10.41 -1.71
CA VAL A 189 -9.24 -9.29 -0.93
C VAL A 189 -7.76 -9.47 -0.66
N ARG A 190 -6.95 -8.53 -1.15
CA ARG A 190 -5.51 -8.52 -0.91
C ARG A 190 -5.20 -7.86 0.43
N GLY A 191 -4.42 -8.56 1.25
CA GLY A 191 -4.10 -8.15 2.61
C GLY A 191 -2.60 -8.13 2.89
N PRO A 192 -2.20 -8.08 4.17
CA PRO A 192 -0.79 -8.08 4.58
C PRO A 192 0.01 -9.25 3.99
N HIS A 193 -0.62 -10.42 3.82
CA HIS A 193 0.04 -11.61 3.31
C HIS A 193 0.35 -11.54 1.80
N THR A 194 -0.36 -10.67 1.04
CA THR A 194 -0.21 -10.58 -0.42
C THR A 194 1.06 -9.83 -0.81
N PHE A 195 1.35 -8.73 -0.12
CA PHE A 195 2.39 -7.77 -0.52
C PHE A 195 3.71 -7.94 0.22
N ARG A 196 3.78 -8.81 1.23
CA ARG A 196 5.04 -9.13 1.90
C ARG A 196 6.03 -9.76 0.92
N CYS A 197 7.31 -9.71 1.29
CA CYS A 197 8.39 -10.43 0.63
C CYS A 197 7.94 -11.86 0.25
N PRO A 198 8.10 -12.29 -1.02
CA PRO A 198 8.93 -11.68 -2.08
C PRO A 198 8.19 -10.65 -2.97
N ASN A 199 6.96 -10.28 -2.64
CA ASN A 199 6.11 -9.42 -3.47
C ASN A 199 6.17 -7.95 -3.02
N LEU A 200 5.54 -7.08 -3.81
CA LEU A 200 5.30 -5.67 -3.47
C LEU A 200 4.08 -5.11 -4.21
N ALA A 201 3.53 -4.00 -3.73
CA ALA A 201 2.55 -3.20 -4.44
C ALA A 201 3.09 -1.78 -4.68
N VAL A 202 3.06 -1.31 -5.92
CA VAL A 202 3.45 0.06 -6.29
C VAL A 202 2.21 0.86 -6.67
N ASN A 203 1.72 1.63 -5.71
CA ASN A 203 0.59 2.54 -5.87
C ASN A 203 1.09 3.97 -6.15
N THR A 204 0.28 4.77 -6.81
CA THR A 204 0.59 6.16 -7.17
C THR A 204 -0.67 7.00 -7.01
N TRP A 205 -0.53 8.15 -6.36
CA TRP A 205 -1.60 9.14 -6.22
C TRP A 205 -1.38 10.36 -7.13
N LEU A 206 -0.46 10.27 -8.09
CA LEU A 206 -0.06 11.41 -8.94
C LEU A 206 -1.20 11.98 -9.80
N TRP A 207 -2.21 11.19 -10.13
CA TRP A 207 -3.38 11.66 -10.90
C TRP A 207 -4.53 12.15 -10.02
N LEU A 208 -4.44 11.98 -8.70
CA LEU A 208 -5.49 12.40 -7.78
C LEU A 208 -5.28 13.89 -7.44
N PRO A 209 -6.33 14.73 -7.50
CA PRO A 209 -6.24 16.16 -7.19
C PRO A 209 -6.17 16.42 -5.68
N ILE A 210 -5.28 15.74 -4.96
CA ILE A 210 -5.23 15.74 -3.48
C ILE A 210 -4.87 17.11 -2.88
N TYR A 211 -4.19 17.97 -3.65
CA TYR A 211 -3.84 19.34 -3.25
C TYR A 211 -4.85 20.41 -3.67
N GLU A 212 -5.98 20.03 -4.27
CA GLU A 212 -7.05 20.97 -4.69
C GLU A 212 -8.11 21.20 -3.60
N ALA A 213 -7.96 20.55 -2.44
CA ALA A 213 -8.90 20.68 -1.32
C ALA A 213 -8.71 22.02 -0.58
N ASP A 214 -9.27 23.10 -1.13
CA ASP A 214 -9.31 24.43 -0.51
C ASP A 214 -10.71 24.72 0.05
N PHE A 215 -10.78 24.90 1.38
CA PHE A 215 -12.03 25.21 2.09
C PHE A 215 -12.21 26.71 2.37
N GLY A 216 -11.39 27.57 1.75
CA GLY A 216 -11.34 29.02 2.01
C GLY A 216 -10.17 29.44 2.90
N TRP A 217 -9.32 28.49 3.32
CA TRP A 217 -8.10 28.75 4.11
C TRP A 217 -6.82 28.53 3.30
N GLY A 218 -6.93 28.29 2.00
CA GLY A 218 -5.82 27.94 1.13
C GLY A 218 -5.65 26.43 0.95
N ARG A 219 -4.79 26.08 0.00
CA ARG A 219 -4.49 24.69 -0.38
C ARG A 219 -3.74 23.95 0.73
N PRO A 220 -3.84 22.61 0.80
CA PRO A 220 -3.11 21.81 1.78
C PRO A 220 -1.59 22.00 1.67
N ILE A 221 -0.92 22.25 2.79
CA ILE A 221 0.55 22.30 2.85
C ILE A 221 1.19 20.90 2.74
N HIS A 222 0.43 19.85 3.06
CA HIS A 222 0.86 18.46 2.99
C HIS A 222 -0.35 17.55 2.79
N THR A 223 -0.17 16.49 2.00
CA THR A 223 -1.15 15.40 1.86
C THR A 223 -0.40 14.08 1.78
N GLY A 224 -0.99 13.02 2.33
CA GLY A 224 -0.36 11.72 2.36
C GLY A 224 -1.13 10.75 3.26
N PRO A 225 -0.77 9.46 3.24
CA PRO A 225 -1.33 8.49 4.17
C PRO A 225 -0.85 8.80 5.60
N ALA A 226 -1.72 8.60 6.59
CA ALA A 226 -1.33 8.66 8.01
C ALA A 226 -0.35 7.52 8.37
N ASP A 227 -0.49 6.35 7.72
CA ASP A 227 0.42 5.21 7.83
C ASP A 227 0.46 4.40 6.53
N VAL A 228 1.59 3.76 6.24
CA VAL A 228 1.71 2.75 5.18
C VAL A 228 1.37 1.37 5.77
N SER A 229 0.08 1.02 5.75
CA SER A 229 -0.52 -0.12 6.48
C SER A 229 0.23 -1.47 6.45
N HIS A 230 0.84 -1.88 5.35
CA HIS A 230 1.45 -3.22 5.21
C HIS A 230 2.83 -3.18 4.59
N GLU A 231 3.70 -4.10 5.02
CA GLU A 231 4.99 -4.34 4.38
C GLU A 231 4.81 -4.64 2.87
N GLY A 232 5.74 -4.10 2.07
CA GLY A 232 5.77 -4.21 0.62
C GLY A 232 4.81 -3.26 -0.11
N LYS A 233 4.08 -2.40 0.60
CA LYS A 233 3.36 -1.28 -0.03
C LYS A 233 4.30 -0.11 -0.25
N VAL A 234 4.32 0.37 -1.49
CA VAL A 234 4.99 1.59 -1.93
C VAL A 234 3.94 2.54 -2.49
N LEU A 235 3.96 3.80 -2.04
CA LEU A 235 3.12 4.90 -2.51
C LEU A 235 3.98 5.98 -3.13
N ILE A 236 3.72 6.31 -4.39
CA ILE A 236 4.27 7.45 -5.10
C ILE A 236 3.30 8.62 -4.94
N LEU A 237 3.76 9.73 -4.38
CA LEU A 237 2.96 10.89 -4.00
C LEU A 237 3.50 12.17 -4.68
N PRO A 238 2.61 13.11 -5.05
CA PRO A 238 3.04 14.43 -5.47
C PRO A 238 3.56 15.25 -4.28
N THR A 239 4.27 16.34 -4.55
CA THR A 239 4.71 17.31 -3.54
C THR A 239 3.82 18.55 -3.56
N PRO A 240 3.73 19.32 -2.45
CA PRO A 240 2.88 20.50 -2.40
C PRO A 240 3.38 21.65 -3.30
N ILE A 241 4.67 21.66 -3.65
CA ILE A 241 5.35 22.78 -4.32
C ILE A 241 5.27 22.66 -5.86
N ASN A 242 4.76 21.55 -6.40
CA ASN A 242 4.66 21.26 -7.83
C ASN A 242 5.96 21.58 -8.62
N ASP A 243 7.12 21.37 -7.99
CA ASP A 243 8.47 21.56 -8.54
C ASP A 243 8.91 20.36 -9.42
N GLY A 244 7.99 19.45 -9.72
CA GLY A 244 8.25 18.19 -10.42
C GLY A 244 8.91 17.11 -9.56
N SER A 245 9.22 17.37 -8.29
CA SER A 245 9.69 16.35 -7.36
C SER A 245 8.54 15.44 -6.90
N LEU A 246 8.89 14.23 -6.47
CA LEU A 246 7.94 13.23 -5.99
C LEU A 246 8.37 12.69 -4.62
N LEU A 247 7.42 12.20 -3.83
CA LEU A 247 7.70 11.43 -2.63
C LEU A 247 7.43 9.94 -2.88
N VAL A 248 8.27 9.08 -2.31
CA VAL A 248 8.08 7.63 -2.27
C VAL A 248 7.96 7.21 -0.81
N ALA A 249 6.75 6.93 -0.36
CA ALA A 249 6.48 6.41 0.98
C ALA A 249 6.36 4.89 0.93
N THR A 250 7.10 4.16 1.77
CA THR A 250 7.09 2.69 1.75
C THR A 250 7.22 2.10 3.15
N ARG A 251 6.65 0.90 3.33
CA ARG A 251 6.89 0.06 4.50
C ARG A 251 7.65 -1.19 4.08
N LEU A 252 8.84 -1.39 4.64
CA LEU A 252 9.67 -2.58 4.42
C LEU A 252 10.14 -3.15 5.76
N GLY A 253 10.58 -4.41 5.78
CA GLY A 253 11.31 -4.97 6.91
C GLY A 253 12.49 -4.07 7.31
N ILE A 254 12.77 -3.94 8.61
CA ILE A 254 13.81 -3.01 9.11
C ILE A 254 15.17 -3.28 8.45
N SER A 255 15.53 -4.55 8.27
CA SER A 255 16.76 -4.99 7.60
C SER A 255 16.83 -4.59 6.13
N HIS A 256 15.69 -4.48 5.44
CA HIS A 256 15.63 -4.15 4.01
C HIS A 256 15.62 -2.65 3.76
N MET A 257 15.12 -1.84 4.70
CA MET A 257 14.90 -0.40 4.48
C MET A 257 16.20 0.35 4.18
N SER A 258 17.27 0.09 4.92
CA SER A 258 18.57 0.75 4.71
C SER A 258 19.23 0.40 3.38
N CYS A 259 19.03 -0.83 2.89
CA CYS A 259 19.50 -1.25 1.57
C CYS A 259 18.64 -0.60 0.47
N PHE A 260 17.32 -0.61 0.64
CA PHE A 260 16.39 0.04 -0.29
C PHE A 260 16.69 1.53 -0.47
N GLU A 261 16.93 2.27 0.63
CA GLU A 261 17.26 3.69 0.58
C GLU A 261 18.49 3.97 -0.29
N LYS A 262 19.58 3.22 -0.07
CA LYS A 262 20.81 3.37 -0.87
C LYS A 262 20.55 3.09 -2.35
N LEU A 263 19.89 1.98 -2.64
CA LEU A 263 19.57 1.55 -4.01
C LEU A 263 18.62 2.52 -4.72
N LEU A 264 17.70 3.16 -3.99
CA LEU A 264 16.72 4.10 -4.56
C LEU A 264 17.41 5.34 -5.14
N TYR A 265 18.49 5.80 -4.50
CA TYR A 265 19.26 6.97 -4.94
C TYR A 265 20.46 6.63 -5.83
N GLU A 266 20.66 5.36 -6.19
CA GLU A 266 21.70 4.91 -7.10
C GLU A 266 21.20 4.96 -8.56
N PHE A 267 21.57 6.04 -9.26
CA PHE A 267 21.16 6.32 -10.65
C PHE A 267 22.20 5.83 -11.66
#